data_AF-A0A350BW19-F1
#
_entry.id   AF-A0A350BW19-F1
#
_cell.length_a   1.000
_cell.length_b   1.000
_cell.length_c   1.000
_cell.angle_alpha   90.00
_cell.angle_beta   90.00
_cell.angle_gamma   90.00
#
_symmetry.space_group_name_H-M   'P 1'
#
loop_
_entity.id
_entity.type
_entity.pdbx_description
1 polymer ?
#
loop_
_entity_poly.entity_id
_entity_poly.type
_entity_poly.pdbx_seq_one_letter_code
_entity_poly.pdbx_strand_id
1 'polypeptide(L)'
;MSGGLAAGANITFNYNKGLRKANRIRYSKVKEQYVGVGNETGTPRISNLTPAQLVEGRKRAKAYYTKRNLRIYTQIIVISVLACTLVGFTVWYLLA
;
A
#
# COMPACT_ATOMS: atom_id res chain seq x y z
N MET A 1 -24.47 33.71 34.77
CA MET A 1 -24.55 32.27 34.39
C MET A 1 -23.58 31.96 33.24
N SER A 2 -22.27 32.13 33.45
CA SER A 2 -21.25 32.03 32.38
C SER A 2 -20.42 30.73 32.37
N GLY A 3 -20.67 29.79 33.30
CA GLY A 3 -19.85 28.58 33.47
C GLY A 3 -20.19 27.39 32.56
N GLY A 4 -21.41 27.33 32.00
CA GLY A 4 -21.88 26.16 31.24
C GLY A 4 -21.24 25.98 29.86
N LEU A 5 -21.02 27.08 29.14
CA LEU A 5 -20.37 27.05 27.82
C LEU A 5 -18.88 26.69 27.90
N ALA A 6 -18.17 27.21 28.91
CA ALA A 6 -16.76 26.90 29.14
C ALA A 6 -16.54 25.43 29.57
N ALA A 7 -17.45 24.88 30.38
CA ALA A 7 -17.42 23.47 30.76
C ALA A 7 -17.66 22.53 29.56
N GLY A 8 -18.66 22.84 28.71
CA GLY A 8 -18.93 22.07 27.49
C GLY A 8 -17.79 22.11 26.46
N ALA A 9 -17.14 23.27 26.31
CA ALA A 9 -15.98 23.43 25.44
C ALA A 9 -14.77 22.59 25.91
N ASN A 10 -14.51 22.57 27.23
CA ASN A 10 -13.42 21.77 27.81
C ASN A 10 -13.64 20.26 27.66
N ILE A 11 -14.87 19.78 27.82
CA ILE A 11 -15.23 18.37 27.62
C ILE A 11 -14.98 17.97 26.16
N THR A 12 -15.43 18.80 25.22
CA THR A 12 -15.26 18.57 23.78
C THR A 12 -13.78 18.58 23.39
N PHE A 13 -13.00 19.51 23.94
CA PHE A 13 -11.55 19.58 23.70
C PHE A 13 -10.82 18.34 24.21
N ASN A 14 -11.15 17.87 25.41
CA ASN A 14 -10.56 16.65 25.97
C ASN A 14 -10.96 15.39 25.20
N TYR A 15 -12.22 15.31 24.76
CA TYR A 15 -12.69 14.23 23.89
C TYR A 15 -11.94 14.21 22.54
N ASN A 16 -11.80 15.36 21.89
CA ASN A 16 -11.06 15.49 20.64
C ASN A 16 -9.57 15.19 20.80
N LYS A 17 -8.96 15.56 21.93
CA LYS A 17 -7.57 15.22 22.27
C LYS A 17 -7.40 13.70 22.43
N GLY A 18 -8.37 13.02 23.04
CA GLY A 18 -8.44 11.56 23.14
C GLY A 18 -8.55 10.90 21.76
N LEU A 19 -9.45 11.38 20.91
CA LEU A 19 -9.61 10.91 19.53
C LEU A 19 -8.34 11.10 18.70
N ARG A 20 -7.65 12.24 18.86
CA ARG A 20 -6.38 12.49 18.15
C ARG A 20 -5.29 11.52 18.56
N LYS A 21 -5.22 11.15 19.85
CA LYS A 21 -4.28 10.14 20.37
C LYS A 21 -4.64 8.74 19.87
N ALA A 22 -5.92 8.37 19.93
CA ALA A 22 -6.42 7.07 19.46
C ALA A 22 -6.19 6.89 17.95
N ASN A 23 -6.51 7.91 17.14
CA ASN A 23 -6.27 7.90 15.70
C ASN A 23 -4.78 7.86 15.38
N ARG A 24 -3.93 8.62 16.08
CA ARG A 24 -2.47 8.54 15.89
C ARG A 24 -1.93 7.14 16.17
N ILE A 25 -2.42 6.44 17.19
CA ILE A 25 -2.01 5.06 17.49
C ILE A 25 -2.52 4.09 16.42
N ARG A 26 -3.78 4.25 15.99
CA ARG A 26 -4.41 3.43 14.95
C ARG A 26 -3.69 3.58 13.60
N TYR A 27 -3.21 4.78 13.29
CA TYR A 27 -2.56 5.07 12.02
C TYR A 27 -1.02 5.11 12.07
N SER A 28 -0.39 5.06 13.26
CA SER A 28 1.08 4.97 13.38
C SER A 28 1.63 3.67 12.79
N LYS A 29 0.76 2.65 12.65
CA LYS A 29 1.08 1.33 12.13
C LYS A 29 0.46 1.07 10.75
N VAL A 30 0.13 2.11 9.97
CA VAL A 30 -0.43 1.96 8.61
C VAL A 30 0.48 1.10 7.71
N LYS A 31 1.80 1.25 7.84
CA LYS A 31 2.78 0.41 7.14
C LYS A 31 2.64 -1.08 7.53
N GLU A 32 2.39 -1.38 8.81
CA GLU A 32 2.17 -2.75 9.30
C GLU A 32 0.81 -3.29 8.86
N GLN A 33 -0.23 -2.45 8.76
CA GLN A 33 -1.54 -2.82 8.21
C GLN A 33 -1.46 -3.24 6.74
N TYR A 34 -0.65 -2.55 5.93
CA TYR A 34 -0.41 -2.91 4.53
C TYR A 34 0.44 -4.17 4.35
N VAL A 35 1.34 -4.46 5.29
CA VAL A 35 2.16 -5.70 5.30
C VAL A 35 1.37 -6.89 5.89
N GLY A 36 0.14 -6.68 6.34
CA GLY A 36 -0.76 -7.71 6.87
C GLY A 36 -0.54 -8.06 8.35
N VAL A 37 0.39 -7.39 9.03
CA VAL A 37 0.70 -7.57 10.47
C VAL A 37 -0.24 -6.71 11.34
N GLY A 38 -0.64 -5.54 10.86
CA GLY A 38 -1.54 -4.62 11.58
C GLY A 38 -3.02 -5.03 11.59
N ASN A 39 -3.36 -6.18 11.01
CA ASN A 39 -4.71 -6.73 10.95
C ASN A 39 -4.85 -8.04 11.75
N GLU A 40 -3.90 -8.30 12.66
CA GLU A 40 -3.98 -9.33 13.68
C GLU A 40 -5.05 -8.93 14.71
N THR A 41 -6.31 -9.05 14.31
CA THR A 41 -7.37 -9.35 15.27
C THR A 41 -6.92 -10.61 16.01
N GLY A 42 -6.96 -10.59 17.35
CA GLY A 42 -6.33 -11.57 18.26
C GLY A 42 -6.75 -13.04 18.14
N THR A 43 -7.36 -13.42 17.02
CA THR A 43 -7.48 -14.80 16.58
C THR A 43 -6.24 -15.15 15.74
N PRO A 44 -5.37 -16.08 16.17
CA PRO A 44 -4.32 -16.59 15.30
C PRO A 44 -4.98 -17.08 14.01
N ARG A 45 -4.52 -16.56 12.87
CA ARG A 45 -4.88 -17.10 11.56
C ARG A 45 -4.21 -18.46 11.45
N ILE A 46 -4.83 -19.46 12.06
CA ILE A 46 -4.47 -20.86 11.84
C ILE A 46 -4.83 -21.11 10.39
N SER A 47 -3.81 -21.14 9.54
CA SER A 47 -3.96 -21.59 8.17
C SER A 47 -4.48 -23.03 8.23
N ASN A 48 -5.75 -23.25 7.89
CA ASN A 48 -6.33 -24.59 7.74
C ASN A 48 -5.70 -25.39 6.58
N LEU A 49 -4.67 -24.84 5.92
CA LEU A 49 -3.94 -25.48 4.83
C LEU A 49 -2.83 -26.36 5.37
N THR A 50 -2.75 -27.57 4.84
CA THR A 50 -1.64 -28.47 5.12
C THR A 50 -0.33 -27.90 4.54
N PRO A 51 0.85 -28.30 5.06
CA PRO A 51 2.13 -27.84 4.52
C PRO A 51 2.28 -28.07 3.00
N ALA A 52 1.73 -29.17 2.49
CA ALA A 52 1.71 -29.48 1.05
C ALA A 52 0.90 -28.46 0.24
N GLN A 53 -0.28 -28.07 0.73
CA GLN A 53 -1.13 -27.06 0.10
C GLN A 53 -0.49 -25.67 0.11
N LEU A 54 0.28 -25.33 1.16
CA LEU A 54 1.05 -24.09 1.20
C LEU A 54 2.17 -24.05 0.16
N VAL A 55 2.89 -25.16 -0.02
CA VAL A 55 3.96 -25.26 -1.04
C VAL A 55 3.36 -25.15 -2.45
N GLU A 56 2.25 -25.82 -2.70
CA GLU A 56 1.56 -25.73 -3.98
C GLU A 56 1.01 -24.32 -4.25
N GLY A 57 0.40 -23.69 -3.24
CA GLY A 57 -0.06 -22.31 -3.30
C GLY A 57 1.08 -21.34 -3.61
N ARG A 58 2.25 -21.50 -2.97
CA ARG A 58 3.46 -20.71 -3.27
C ARG A 58 3.94 -20.91 -4.70
N LYS A 59 3.93 -22.15 -5.21
CA LYS A 59 4.33 -22.47 -6.60
C LYS A 59 3.41 -21.78 -7.60
N ARG A 60 2.09 -21.83 -7.38
CA ARG A 60 1.08 -21.16 -8.21
C ARG A 60 1.23 -19.63 -8.15
N ALA A 61 1.41 -19.07 -6.96
CA ALA A 61 1.64 -17.62 -6.80
C ALA A 61 2.91 -17.16 -7.54
N LYS A 62 4.02 -17.89 -7.39
CA LYS A 62 5.27 -17.58 -8.10
C LYS A 62 5.07 -17.61 -9.61
N ALA A 63 4.38 -18.62 -10.14
CA ALA A 63 4.09 -18.72 -11.58
C ALA A 63 3.18 -17.59 -12.09
N TYR A 64 2.22 -17.13 -11.29
CA TYR A 64 1.40 -15.98 -11.62
C TYR A 64 2.22 -14.68 -11.68
N TYR A 65 3.02 -14.43 -10.65
CA TYR A 65 3.87 -13.24 -10.58
C TYR A 65 4.93 -13.21 -11.68
N THR A 66 5.54 -14.34 -12.04
CA THR A 66 6.51 -14.38 -13.15
C THR A 66 5.86 -14.02 -14.48
N LYS A 67 4.69 -14.57 -14.80
CA LYS A 67 3.94 -14.21 -16.02
C LYS A 67 3.55 -12.74 -16.05
N ARG A 68 3.07 -12.21 -14.92
CA ARG A 68 2.71 -10.79 -14.80
C ARG A 68 3.93 -9.88 -14.98
N ASN A 69 5.04 -10.19 -14.34
CA ASN A 69 6.27 -9.40 -14.43
C ASN A 69 6.82 -9.39 -15.85
N LEU A 70 6.78 -10.53 -16.55
CA LEU A 70 7.18 -10.59 -17.96
C LEU A 70 6.38 -9.59 -18.79
N ARG A 71 5.05 -9.59 -18.67
CA ARG A 71 4.16 -8.66 -19.40
C ARG A 71 4.51 -7.19 -19.11
N ILE A 72 4.73 -6.86 -17.84
CA ILE A 72 5.06 -5.50 -17.41
C ILE A 72 6.43 -5.09 -17.98
N TYR A 73 7.46 -5.93 -17.86
CA TYR A 73 8.78 -5.61 -18.39
C TYR A 73 8.78 -5.47 -19.91
N THR A 74 8.04 -6.32 -20.63
CA THR A 74 7.88 -6.17 -22.08
C THR A 74 7.24 -4.82 -22.43
N GLN A 75 6.19 -4.40 -21.71
CA GLN A 75 5.57 -3.09 -21.94
C GLN A 75 6.55 -1.94 -21.68
N ILE A 76 7.31 -2.01 -20.58
CA ILE A 76 8.32 -1.00 -20.26
C ILE A 76 9.36 -0.89 -21.38
N ILE A 77 9.93 -2.02 -21.82
CA ILE A 77 10.94 -2.05 -22.90
C ILE A 77 10.39 -1.44 -24.18
N VAL A 78 9.17 -1.83 -24.60
CA VAL A 78 8.55 -1.32 -25.82
C VAL A 78 8.39 0.20 -25.75
N ILE A 79 7.89 0.72 -24.63
CA ILE A 79 7.73 2.17 -24.43
C ILE A 79 9.08 2.88 -24.41
N SER A 80 10.10 2.31 -23.76
CA SER A 80 11.44 2.88 -23.72
C SER A 80 12.08 2.96 -25.11
N VAL A 81 11.95 1.92 -25.93
CA VAL A 81 12.48 1.94 -27.32
C VAL A 81 11.73 2.98 -28.17
N LEU A 82 10.40 3.05 -28.06
CA LEU A 82 9.60 4.08 -28.74
C LEU A 82 10.03 5.50 -28.34
N ALA A 83 10.23 5.75 -27.05
CA ALA A 83 10.71 7.05 -26.58
C ALA A 83 12.11 7.38 -27.12
N CYS A 84 13.06 6.45 -27.04
CA CYS A 84 14.41 6.65 -27.53
C CYS A 84 14.45 6.89 -29.05
N THR A 85 13.64 6.16 -29.82
CA THR A 85 13.59 6.34 -31.28
C THR A 85 12.99 7.69 -31.68
N LEU A 86 11.92 8.13 -31.01
CA LEU A 86 11.34 9.45 -31.24
C LEU A 86 12.33 10.57 -30.90
N VAL A 87 13.01 10.49 -29.75
CA VAL A 87 14.03 11.47 -29.35
C VAL A 87 15.21 11.46 -30.31
N GLY A 88 15.71 10.28 -30.70
CA GLY A 88 16.81 10.17 -31.65
C GLY A 88 16.45 10.78 -33.01
N PHE A 89 15.23 10.53 -33.49
CA PHE A 89 14.72 11.09 -34.74
C PHE A 89 14.58 12.61 -34.68
N THR A 90 14.01 13.16 -33.59
CA THR A 90 13.86 14.62 -33.45
C THR A 90 15.20 15.32 -33.34
N VAL A 91 16.17 14.74 -32.62
CA VAL A 91 17.53 15.30 -32.53
C VAL A 91 18.21 15.29 -33.89
N TRP A 92 18.11 14.19 -34.65
CA TRP A 92 18.67 14.13 -36.00
C TRP A 92 18.04 15.17 -36.93
N TYR A 93 16.71 15.27 -36.92
CA TYR A 93 15.97 16.25 -37.75
C TYR A 93 16.33 17.71 -37.41
N LEU A 94 16.63 18.02 -36.14
CA LEU A 94 17.00 19.39 -35.73
C LEU A 94 18.47 19.72 -35.99
N LEU A 95 19.33 18.72 -36.16
CA LEU A 95 20.78 18.89 -36.39
C LEU A 95 21.18 18.70 -37.86
N ALA A 96 20.30 18.15 -38.69
CA ALA A 96 20.44 18.03 -40.14
C ALA A 96 19.87 19.26 -40.85
#